data_AF-A0A2R6DCR8-F1
#
_entry.id   AF-A0A2R6DCR8-F1
#
_cell.length_a   1.000
_cell.length_b   1.000
_cell.length_c   1.000
_cell.angle_alpha   90.00
_cell.angle_beta   90.00
_cell.angle_gamma   90.00
#
_symmetry.space_group_name_H-M   'P 1'
#
loop_
_entity.id
_entity.type
_entity.pdbx_description
1 polymer ?
#
loop_
_entity_poly.entity_id
_entity_poly.type
_entity_poly.pdbx_seq_one_letter_code
_entity_poly.pdbx_strand_id
1 'polypeptide(L)'
;YPREFYEATRELRDPSDVEELMTIAEETLGTDREYTEFRHTHDTADIAAGPDLSAYKTLGSMEEKMDAQLSLSRKLRAVDETDVAERIIEFHFLPDLLGNLKAFASQEVRCLGCGEKFRRAPLSGDCRRCGGDVTLTVHEGSVNKYMDTAIRVAEEFGSRPYTKQRLQILEKRIERIFEDDTNKQSGIADFM
;
A
#
# COMPACT_ATOMS: atom_id res chain seq x y z
N TYR A 1 18.82 -27.99 -21.16
CA TYR A 1 18.47 -27.31 -22.42
C TYR A 1 19.57 -27.57 -23.46
N PRO A 2 19.23 -27.63 -24.75
CA PRO A 2 20.19 -27.80 -25.83
C PRO A 2 21.07 -26.55 -26.01
N ARG A 3 22.25 -26.71 -26.61
CA ARG A 3 23.21 -25.63 -26.82
C ARG A 3 22.66 -24.56 -27.77
N GLU A 4 21.98 -25.02 -28.81
CA GLU A 4 21.36 -24.24 -29.87
C GLU A 4 20.38 -23.21 -29.31
N PHE A 5 19.61 -23.60 -28.28
CA PHE A 5 18.73 -22.68 -27.55
C PHE A 5 19.52 -21.53 -26.91
N TYR A 6 20.60 -21.84 -26.17
CA TYR A 6 21.44 -20.82 -25.54
C TYR A 6 22.09 -19.88 -26.57
N GLU A 7 22.52 -20.39 -27.73
CA GLU A 7 23.09 -19.57 -28.81
C GLU A 7 22.03 -18.64 -29.43
N ALA A 8 20.81 -19.14 -29.67
CA ALA A 8 19.71 -18.33 -30.17
C ALA A 8 19.32 -17.17 -29.23
N THR A 9 19.42 -17.36 -27.91
CA THR A 9 19.15 -16.26 -26.96
C THR A 9 20.10 -15.07 -27.13
N ARG A 10 21.32 -15.28 -27.63
CA ARG A 10 22.28 -14.20 -27.89
C ARG A 10 21.88 -13.33 -29.08
N GLU A 11 21.10 -13.88 -30.00
CA GLU A 11 20.58 -13.20 -31.18
C GLU A 11 19.20 -12.57 -30.92
N LEU A 12 18.65 -12.71 -29.70
CA LEU A 12 17.31 -12.25 -29.33
C LEU A 12 16.22 -12.79 -30.30
N ARG A 13 16.39 -14.03 -30.78
CA ARG A 13 15.39 -14.68 -31.63
C ARG A 13 14.05 -14.79 -30.92
N ASP A 14 12.97 -14.79 -31.70
CA ASP A 14 11.65 -15.00 -31.13
C ASP A 14 11.57 -16.43 -30.57
N PRO A 15 10.90 -16.66 -29.42
CA PRO A 15 10.70 -18.01 -28.89
C PRO A 15 10.09 -18.99 -29.89
N SER A 16 9.23 -18.52 -30.81
CA SER A 16 8.62 -19.35 -31.86
C SER A 16 9.64 -19.85 -32.89
N ASP A 17 10.74 -19.13 -33.11
CA ASP A 17 11.81 -19.53 -34.04
C ASP A 17 12.64 -20.73 -33.52
N VAL A 18 12.49 -21.07 -32.24
CA VAL A 18 13.27 -22.13 -31.56
C VAL A 18 12.37 -23.18 -30.89
N GLU A 19 11.07 -23.15 -31.17
CA GLU A 19 10.08 -24.07 -30.58
C GLU A 19 10.43 -25.53 -30.87
N GLU A 20 10.84 -25.84 -32.10
CA GLU A 20 11.24 -27.19 -32.51
C GLU A 20 12.49 -27.72 -31.78
N LEU A 21 13.29 -26.84 -31.16
CA LEU A 21 14.44 -27.24 -30.34
C LEU A 21 14.00 -27.68 -28.94
N MET A 22 12.73 -27.49 -28.58
CA MET A 22 12.23 -27.69 -27.23
C MET A 22 11.02 -28.61 -27.18
N THR A 23 11.19 -29.75 -26.51
CA THR A 23 10.08 -30.63 -26.16
C THR A 23 9.14 -29.91 -25.19
N ILE A 24 7.91 -29.67 -25.63
CA ILE A 24 6.80 -29.16 -24.82
C ILE A 24 5.75 -30.24 -24.59
N ALA A 25 4.90 -30.05 -23.58
CA ALA A 25 3.90 -31.05 -23.18
C ALA A 25 2.95 -31.44 -24.32
N GLU A 26 2.68 -30.52 -25.26
CA GLU A 26 1.82 -30.75 -26.42
C GLU A 26 2.23 -31.97 -27.25
N GLU A 27 3.53 -32.24 -27.40
CA GLU A 27 4.04 -33.40 -28.14
C GLU A 27 3.63 -34.75 -27.53
N THR A 28 3.21 -34.75 -26.25
CA THR A 28 2.87 -35.97 -25.49
C THR A 28 1.37 -36.14 -25.24
N LEU A 29 0.55 -35.13 -25.52
CA LEU A 29 -0.90 -35.16 -25.27
C LEU A 29 -1.59 -36.25 -26.10
N GLY A 30 -2.45 -37.03 -25.46
CA GLY A 30 -3.15 -38.15 -26.11
C GLY A 30 -2.25 -39.32 -26.55
N THR A 31 -0.98 -39.33 -26.14
CA THR A 31 -0.04 -40.44 -26.33
C THR A 31 0.13 -41.23 -25.04
N ASP A 32 0.69 -42.44 -25.12
CA ASP A 32 1.00 -43.26 -23.93
C ASP A 32 1.98 -42.59 -22.95
N ARG A 33 2.69 -41.54 -23.39
CA ARG A 33 3.66 -40.79 -22.60
C ARG A 33 3.08 -39.58 -21.87
N GLU A 34 1.80 -39.31 -22.01
CA GLU A 34 1.11 -38.14 -21.43
C GLU A 34 1.33 -37.97 -19.92
N TYR A 35 1.58 -39.06 -19.19
CA TYR A 35 1.79 -39.05 -17.73
C TYR A 35 3.20 -39.48 -17.30
N THR A 36 4.15 -39.61 -18.22
CA THR A 36 5.49 -40.16 -17.94
C THR A 36 6.60 -39.35 -18.60
N GLU A 37 7.87 -39.69 -18.33
CA GLU A 37 9.06 -39.09 -18.96
C GLU A 37 9.29 -37.58 -18.72
N PHE A 38 8.57 -36.96 -17.79
CA PHE A 38 8.87 -35.59 -17.36
C PHE A 38 10.26 -35.49 -16.74
N ARG A 39 10.98 -34.43 -17.10
CA ARG A 39 12.30 -34.10 -16.58
C ARG A 39 12.35 -32.66 -16.13
N HIS A 40 13.32 -32.35 -15.29
CA HIS A 40 13.64 -31.01 -14.82
C HIS A 40 15.11 -30.70 -15.07
N THR A 41 15.45 -29.41 -15.08
CA THR A 41 16.82 -28.94 -15.38
C THR A 41 17.69 -28.77 -14.15
N HIS A 42 17.09 -28.47 -12.99
CA HIS A 42 17.80 -28.19 -11.75
C HIS A 42 17.15 -28.96 -10.59
N ASP A 43 17.92 -29.80 -9.93
CA ASP A 43 17.48 -30.47 -8.70
C ASP A 43 17.29 -29.47 -7.56
N THR A 44 16.43 -29.82 -6.61
CA THR A 44 16.33 -29.12 -5.31
C THR A 44 16.76 -30.07 -4.19
N ALA A 45 17.35 -29.50 -3.13
CA ALA A 45 17.71 -30.27 -1.95
C ALA A 45 16.46 -30.68 -1.15
N ASP A 46 15.48 -29.77 -1.03
CA ASP A 46 14.19 -30.00 -0.37
C ASP A 46 13.15 -29.04 -0.97
N ILE A 47 11.95 -29.55 -1.23
CA ILE A 47 10.80 -28.78 -1.73
C ILE A 47 10.27 -27.82 -0.65
N ALA A 48 10.50 -28.13 0.63
CA ALA A 48 10.06 -27.35 1.78
C ALA A 48 11.18 -26.53 2.44
N ALA A 49 12.34 -26.34 1.79
CA ALA A 49 13.48 -25.62 2.37
C ALA A 49 13.24 -24.12 2.65
N GLY A 50 12.14 -23.55 2.14
CA GLY A 50 11.80 -22.14 2.30
C GLY A 50 11.16 -21.80 3.65
N PRO A 51 10.99 -20.51 3.97
CA PRO A 51 10.27 -20.10 5.17
C PRO A 51 8.78 -20.45 5.08
N ASP A 52 8.23 -21.07 6.14
CA ASP A 52 6.82 -21.49 6.22
C ASP A 52 5.81 -20.32 6.13
N LEU A 53 6.23 -19.15 6.61
CA LEU A 53 5.42 -17.94 6.63
C LEU A 53 6.21 -16.76 6.08
N SER A 54 5.52 -15.94 5.29
CA SER A 54 6.10 -14.70 4.78
C SER A 54 6.26 -13.67 5.90
N ALA A 55 7.32 -12.87 5.82
CA ALA A 55 7.54 -11.76 6.75
C ALA A 55 6.36 -10.79 6.82
N TYR A 56 5.63 -10.62 5.72
CA TYR A 56 4.43 -9.77 5.67
C TYR A 56 3.31 -10.21 6.63
N LYS A 57 3.22 -11.52 6.92
CA LYS A 57 2.24 -12.08 7.87
C LYS A 57 2.70 -11.99 9.32
N THR A 58 4.01 -11.93 9.57
CA THR A 58 4.58 -11.90 10.92
C THR A 58 4.76 -10.47 11.44
N LEU A 59 4.96 -9.50 10.54
CA LEU A 59 4.98 -8.07 10.88
C LEU A 59 3.58 -7.60 11.30
N GLY A 60 3.52 -6.79 12.35
CA GLY A 60 2.27 -6.36 12.97
C GLY A 60 1.66 -5.18 12.25
N SER A 61 2.19 -3.98 12.52
CA SER A 61 1.59 -2.74 12.04
C SER A 61 1.90 -2.50 10.55
N MET A 62 1.10 -1.66 9.90
CA MET A 62 1.38 -1.24 8.52
C MET A 62 2.68 -0.42 8.43
N GLU A 63 2.98 0.36 9.46
CA GLU A 63 4.23 1.12 9.55
C GLU A 63 5.44 0.18 9.60
N GLU A 64 5.39 -0.88 10.40
CA GLU A 64 6.45 -1.89 10.47
C GLU A 64 6.68 -2.58 9.12
N LYS A 65 5.59 -2.90 8.40
CA LYS A 65 5.67 -3.50 7.06
C LYS A 65 6.31 -2.57 6.05
N MET A 66 5.96 -1.30 6.10
CA MET A 66 6.53 -0.28 5.23
C MET A 66 8.01 -0.06 5.55
N ASP A 67 8.37 0.10 6.83
CA ASP A 67 9.76 0.29 7.27
C ASP A 67 10.61 -0.93 6.88
N ALA A 68 10.07 -2.15 6.96
CA ALA A 68 10.74 -3.36 6.49
C ALA A 68 10.94 -3.37 4.96
N GLN A 69 9.94 -2.95 4.18
CA GLN A 69 10.04 -2.82 2.72
C GLN A 69 11.11 -1.78 2.33
N LEU A 70 11.12 -0.63 2.98
CA LEU A 70 12.09 0.44 2.74
C LEU A 70 13.51 0.09 3.24
N SER A 71 13.61 -0.69 4.32
CA SER A 71 14.88 -1.28 4.76
C SER A 71 15.43 -2.27 3.72
N LEU A 72 14.55 -3.03 3.08
CA LEU A 72 14.94 -3.97 2.03
C LEU A 72 15.39 -3.23 0.76
N SER A 73 14.72 -2.15 0.35
CA SER A 73 15.12 -1.38 -0.84
C SER A 73 16.54 -0.86 -0.71
N ARG A 74 16.94 -0.33 0.46
CA ARG A 74 18.33 0.10 0.73
C ARG A 74 19.38 -1.00 0.62
N LYS A 75 19.00 -2.27 0.79
CA LYS A 75 19.90 -3.42 0.72
C LYS A 75 20.05 -3.96 -0.70
N LEU A 76 19.03 -3.74 -1.54
CA LEU A 76 18.96 -4.32 -2.87
C LEU A 76 19.59 -3.38 -3.90
N ARG A 77 20.72 -3.80 -4.49
CA ARG A 77 21.42 -3.05 -5.54
C ARG A 77 20.57 -2.76 -6.78
N ALA A 78 19.60 -3.63 -7.07
CA ALA A 78 18.74 -3.51 -8.24
C ALA A 78 17.54 -2.59 -8.01
N VAL A 79 17.40 -2.02 -6.82
CA VAL A 79 16.23 -1.22 -6.42
C VAL A 79 16.69 0.18 -6.08
N ASP A 80 16.02 1.18 -6.65
CA ASP A 80 16.15 2.58 -6.27
C ASP A 80 15.22 2.85 -5.08
N GLU A 81 15.79 3.12 -3.90
CA GLU A 81 15.01 3.35 -2.69
C GLU A 81 14.15 4.62 -2.73
N THR A 82 14.58 5.64 -3.50
CA THR A 82 13.84 6.89 -3.67
C THR A 82 12.61 6.65 -4.55
N ASP A 83 12.74 5.90 -5.65
CA ASP A 83 11.59 5.53 -6.50
C ASP A 83 10.57 4.69 -5.72
N VAL A 84 11.02 3.75 -4.89
CA VAL A 84 10.13 2.95 -4.04
C VAL A 84 9.35 3.84 -3.07
N ALA A 85 10.02 4.75 -2.38
CA ALA A 85 9.38 5.68 -1.45
C ALA A 85 8.35 6.58 -2.16
N GLU A 86 8.69 7.11 -3.34
CA GLU A 86 7.78 7.92 -4.15
C GLU A 86 6.52 7.16 -4.54
N ARG A 87 6.65 5.91 -5.01
CA ARG A 87 5.49 5.08 -5.38
C ARG A 87 4.60 4.75 -4.19
N ILE A 88 5.17 4.51 -3.01
CA ILE A 88 4.38 4.29 -1.79
C ILE A 88 3.57 5.55 -1.49
N ILE A 89 4.20 6.72 -1.51
CA ILE A 89 3.52 7.99 -1.23
C ILE A 89 2.42 8.27 -2.27
N GLU A 90 2.73 8.15 -3.56
CA GLU A 90 1.82 8.51 -4.65
C GLU A 90 0.64 7.56 -4.81
N PHE A 91 0.86 6.25 -4.66
CA PHE A 91 -0.16 5.24 -4.94
C PHE A 91 -0.84 4.68 -3.70
N HIS A 92 -0.28 4.88 -2.50
CA HIS A 92 -0.88 4.37 -1.26
C HIS A 92 -1.28 5.50 -0.31
N PHE A 93 -0.32 6.33 0.13
CA PHE A 93 -0.61 7.34 1.16
C PHE A 93 -1.47 8.50 0.67
N LEU A 94 -1.09 9.14 -0.44
CA LEU A 94 -1.85 10.28 -0.96
C LEU A 94 -3.30 9.90 -1.32
N PRO A 95 -3.58 8.76 -1.98
CA PRO A 95 -4.94 8.31 -2.23
C PRO A 95 -5.75 8.07 -0.95
N ASP A 96 -5.15 7.46 0.08
CA ASP A 96 -5.84 7.19 1.34
C ASP A 96 -6.12 8.49 2.12
N LEU A 97 -5.12 9.36 2.29
CA LEU A 97 -5.27 10.64 2.98
C LEU A 97 -6.33 11.53 2.29
N LEU A 98 -6.26 11.67 0.96
CA LEU A 98 -7.22 12.47 0.20
C LEU A 98 -8.62 11.82 0.19
N GLY A 99 -8.68 10.50 0.12
CA GLY A 99 -9.92 9.72 0.17
C GLY A 99 -10.64 9.90 1.50
N ASN A 100 -9.92 9.72 2.61
CA ASN A 100 -10.44 9.87 3.96
C ASN A 100 -10.84 11.33 4.24
N LEU A 101 -10.04 12.31 3.80
CA LEU A 101 -10.39 13.72 3.93
C LEU A 101 -11.67 14.07 3.16
N LYS A 102 -11.81 13.58 1.93
CA LYS A 102 -13.02 13.80 1.12
C LYS A 102 -14.23 13.11 1.75
N ALA A 103 -14.06 11.88 2.24
CA ALA A 103 -15.11 11.14 2.94
C ALA A 103 -15.55 11.89 4.20
N PHE A 104 -14.59 12.35 5.02
CA PHE A 104 -14.84 13.14 6.22
C PHE A 104 -15.65 14.41 5.92
N ALA A 105 -15.27 15.17 4.90
CA ALA A 105 -15.95 16.42 4.54
C ALA A 105 -17.36 16.21 3.96
N SER A 106 -17.67 15.02 3.45
CA SER A 106 -18.94 14.69 2.78
C SER A 106 -19.79 13.67 3.53
N GLN A 107 -19.37 13.28 4.74
CA GLN A 107 -19.94 12.17 5.47
C GLN A 107 -21.38 12.41 5.93
N GLU A 108 -22.10 11.31 6.10
CA GLU A 108 -23.32 11.27 6.89
C GLU A 108 -22.97 10.94 8.35
N VAL A 109 -23.86 11.31 9.25
CA VAL A 109 -23.78 10.93 10.66
C VAL A 109 -24.75 9.79 10.96
N ARG A 110 -24.43 8.96 11.95
CA ARG A 110 -25.21 7.77 12.29
C ARG A 110 -25.54 7.75 13.77
N CYS A 111 -26.75 7.30 14.11
CA CYS A 111 -27.11 7.02 15.51
C CYS A 111 -26.48 5.71 16.01
N LEU A 112 -25.87 5.75 17.20
CA LEU A 112 -25.29 4.56 17.84
C LEU A 112 -26.35 3.54 18.30
N GLY A 113 -27.52 4.00 18.72
CA GLY A 113 -28.60 3.13 19.23
C GLY A 113 -29.40 2.42 18.15
N CYS A 114 -29.96 3.18 17.19
CA CYS A 114 -30.85 2.62 16.16
C CYS A 114 -30.24 2.52 14.76
N GLY A 115 -29.03 3.06 14.55
CA GLY A 115 -28.34 3.00 13.27
C GLY A 115 -28.88 3.93 12.17
N GLU A 116 -29.90 4.74 12.47
CA GLU A 116 -30.45 5.74 11.53
C GLU A 116 -29.36 6.69 11.04
N LYS A 117 -29.38 6.99 9.74
CA LYS A 117 -28.39 7.86 9.08
C LYS A 117 -28.99 9.22 8.76
N PHE A 118 -28.22 10.27 8.98
CA PHE A 118 -28.61 11.63 8.67
C PHE A 118 -27.55 12.30 7.80
N ARG A 119 -27.98 12.89 6.69
CA ARG A 119 -27.11 13.71 5.84
C ARG A 119 -26.50 14.92 6.57
N ARG A 120 -27.16 15.39 7.63
CA ARG A 120 -26.70 16.48 8.51
C ARG A 120 -27.04 16.14 9.95
N ALA A 121 -26.18 16.51 10.89
CA ALA A 121 -26.45 16.34 12.31
C ALA A 121 -27.75 17.07 12.72
N PRO A 122 -28.66 16.41 13.47
CA PRO A 122 -29.79 17.10 14.09
C PRO A 122 -29.29 18.22 15.01
N LEU A 123 -29.90 19.41 14.93
CA LEU A 123 -29.57 20.53 15.82
C LEU A 123 -29.87 20.24 17.30
N SER A 124 -30.72 19.25 17.58
CA SER A 124 -30.98 18.75 18.94
C SER A 124 -29.79 18.00 19.55
N GLY A 125 -28.80 17.59 18.76
CA GLY A 125 -27.74 16.67 19.19
C GLY A 125 -28.19 15.20 19.19
N ASP A 126 -29.45 14.94 19.54
CA ASP A 126 -29.98 13.58 19.65
C ASP A 126 -30.61 13.04 18.36
N CYS A 127 -30.63 11.71 18.24
CA CYS A 127 -31.33 11.00 17.19
C CYS A 127 -32.84 11.27 17.25
N ARG A 128 -33.41 11.79 16.16
CA ARG A 128 -34.85 12.10 16.04
C ARG A 128 -35.79 10.89 16.14
N ARG A 129 -35.26 9.66 16.08
CA ARG A 129 -36.05 8.41 16.08
C ARG A 129 -36.05 7.70 17.43
N CYS A 130 -34.89 7.64 18.11
CA CYS A 130 -34.76 6.88 19.36
C CYS A 130 -34.17 7.69 20.52
N GLY A 131 -33.82 8.96 20.32
CA GLY A 131 -33.18 9.81 21.35
C GLY A 131 -31.76 9.42 21.73
N GLY A 132 -31.10 8.54 20.96
CA GLY A 132 -29.71 8.14 21.22
C GLY A 132 -28.67 9.03 20.53
N ASP A 133 -27.40 8.86 20.90
CA ASP A 133 -26.30 9.68 20.40
C ASP A 133 -26.07 9.53 18.89
N VAL A 134 -25.71 10.64 18.26
CA VAL A 134 -25.36 10.72 16.84
C VAL A 134 -23.85 10.94 16.71
N THR A 135 -23.17 10.06 15.97
CA THR A 135 -21.72 10.09 15.78
C THR A 135 -21.35 10.28 14.30
N LEU A 136 -20.14 10.78 14.08
CA LEU A 136 -19.46 10.75 12.78
C LEU A 136 -19.23 9.30 12.34
N THR A 137 -19.19 9.09 11.02
CA THR A 137 -18.87 7.79 10.41
C THR A 137 -17.41 7.68 10.01
N VAL A 138 -16.78 8.83 9.75
CA VAL A 138 -15.34 9.00 9.53
C VAL A 138 -14.81 9.97 10.58
N HIS A 139 -13.83 9.52 11.36
CA HIS A 139 -13.26 10.30 12.45
C HIS A 139 -11.95 10.97 12.03
N GLU A 140 -11.60 12.09 12.66
CA GLU A 140 -10.34 12.81 12.41
C GLU A 140 -9.11 11.90 12.41
N GLY A 141 -8.99 11.00 13.41
CA GLY A 141 -7.86 10.09 13.51
C GLY A 141 -7.67 9.17 12.29
N SER A 142 -8.75 8.88 11.53
CA SER A 142 -8.64 8.13 10.28
C SER A 142 -8.13 8.95 9.10
N VAL A 143 -8.30 10.28 9.14
CA VAL A 143 -7.79 11.21 8.14
C VAL A 143 -6.29 11.47 8.36
N ASN A 144 -5.84 11.55 9.61
CA ASN A 144 -4.45 11.88 9.96
C ASN A 144 -3.49 10.68 10.04
N LYS A 145 -4.01 9.45 10.08
CA LYS A 145 -3.25 8.23 10.43
C LYS A 145 -1.91 8.03 9.71
N TYR A 146 -1.74 8.54 8.49
CA TYR A 146 -0.51 8.34 7.70
C TYR A 146 0.20 9.62 7.30
N MET A 147 -0.22 10.79 7.79
CA MET A 147 0.39 12.06 7.38
C MET A 147 1.86 12.13 7.81
N ASP A 148 2.11 11.93 9.10
CA ASP A 148 3.46 11.98 9.69
C ASP A 148 4.39 10.95 9.06
N THR A 149 3.89 9.73 8.86
CA THR A 149 4.63 8.63 8.22
C THR A 149 4.98 8.97 6.78
N ALA A 150 4.06 9.56 6.01
CA ALA A 150 4.31 9.96 4.63
C ALA A 150 5.38 11.07 4.53
N ILE A 151 5.33 12.06 5.43
CA ILE A 151 6.32 13.14 5.51
C ILE A 151 7.69 12.58 5.88
N ARG A 152 7.76 11.75 6.93
CA ARG A 152 9.00 11.09 7.37
C ARG A 152 9.65 10.33 6.23
N VAL A 153 8.90 9.50 5.52
CA VAL A 153 9.41 8.72 4.38
C VAL A 153 9.88 9.63 3.25
N ALA A 154 9.12 10.67 2.92
CA ALA A 154 9.50 11.60 1.86
C ALA A 154 10.84 12.29 2.15
N GLU A 155 11.08 12.66 3.41
CA GLU A 155 12.32 13.28 3.87
C GLU A 155 13.49 12.28 3.90
N GLU A 156 13.30 11.15 4.57
CA GLU A 156 14.35 10.15 4.81
C GLU A 156 14.84 9.48 3.52
N PHE A 157 13.97 9.30 2.53
CA PHE A 157 14.28 8.65 1.26
C PHE A 157 14.50 9.63 0.10
N GLY A 158 14.59 10.93 0.41
CA GLY A 158 15.00 11.93 -0.57
C GLY A 158 14.01 12.13 -1.73
N SER A 159 12.70 11.96 -1.49
CA SER A 159 11.68 12.16 -2.52
C SER A 159 11.73 13.56 -3.14
N ARG A 160 11.25 13.69 -4.37
CA ARG A 160 11.21 14.92 -5.16
C ARG A 160 10.57 16.07 -4.37
N PRO A 161 11.02 17.32 -4.62
CA PRO A 161 10.43 18.51 -4.01
C PRO A 161 8.91 18.63 -4.21
N TYR A 162 8.41 18.21 -5.37
CA TYR A 162 6.97 18.21 -5.65
C TYR A 162 6.17 17.33 -4.67
N THR A 163 6.63 16.11 -4.43
CA THR A 163 5.98 15.16 -3.51
C THR A 163 5.98 15.70 -2.09
N LYS A 164 7.11 16.25 -1.63
CA LYS A 164 7.23 16.90 -0.31
C LYS A 164 6.27 18.08 -0.16
N GLN A 165 6.21 18.97 -1.15
CA GLN A 165 5.29 20.11 -1.13
C GLN A 165 3.83 19.67 -1.13
N ARG A 166 3.49 18.62 -1.88
CA ARG A 166 2.13 18.09 -1.95
C ARG A 166 1.67 17.55 -0.59
N LEU A 167 2.56 16.86 0.14
CA LEU A 167 2.29 16.42 1.51
C LEU A 167 2.11 17.60 2.46
N GLN A 168 3.01 18.59 2.44
CA GLN A 168 2.91 19.80 3.28
C GLN A 168 1.63 20.62 3.03
N ILE A 169 1.18 20.72 1.79
CA ILE A 169 -0.08 21.39 1.45
C ILE A 169 -1.26 20.60 2.02
N LEU A 170 -1.21 19.27 1.95
CA LEU A 170 -2.26 18.42 2.47
C LEU A 170 -2.33 18.45 3.99
N GLU A 171 -1.18 18.37 4.67
CA GLU A 171 -1.03 18.54 6.13
C GLU A 171 -1.69 19.84 6.59
N LYS A 172 -1.26 20.99 6.04
CA LYS A 172 -1.85 22.31 6.35
C LYS A 172 -3.36 22.37 6.10
N ARG A 173 -3.85 21.63 5.09
CA ARG A 173 -5.28 21.59 4.79
C ARG A 173 -6.03 20.80 5.85
N ILE A 174 -5.46 19.69 6.31
CA ILE A 174 -6.04 18.86 7.35
C ILE A 174 -6.04 19.64 8.68
N GLU A 175 -4.92 20.22 9.07
CA GLU A 175 -4.81 21.06 10.28
C GLU A 175 -5.88 22.15 10.32
N ARG A 176 -6.06 22.90 9.22
CA ARG A 176 -7.08 23.96 9.14
C ARG A 176 -8.53 23.48 9.23
N ILE A 177 -8.80 22.23 8.89
CA ILE A 177 -10.16 21.66 8.99
C ILE A 177 -10.47 21.26 10.42
N PHE A 178 -9.44 20.90 11.19
CA PHE A 178 -9.55 20.44 12.57
C PHE A 178 -9.08 21.47 13.60
N GLU A 179 -8.63 22.65 13.17
CA GLU A 179 -8.23 23.73 14.06
C GLU A 179 -9.43 24.18 14.91
N ASP A 180 -9.34 23.96 16.22
CA ASP A 180 -10.36 24.32 17.18
C ASP A 180 -10.16 25.79 17.60
N ASP A 181 -10.98 26.69 17.06
CA ASP A 181 -10.96 28.13 17.36
C ASP A 181 -11.25 28.44 18.85
N THR A 182 -11.70 27.45 19.63
CA THR A 182 -12.12 27.62 21.03
C THR A 182 -11.07 27.22 22.06
N ASN A 183 -9.98 26.54 21.67
CA ASN A 183 -9.06 25.93 22.64
C ASN A 183 -7.59 25.96 22.20
N LYS A 184 -6.95 27.13 22.30
CA LYS A 184 -5.48 27.22 22.30
C LYS A 184 -4.97 27.23 23.73
N GLN A 185 -4.60 26.06 24.25
CA GLN A 185 -3.74 25.99 25.43
C GLN A 185 -2.37 26.57 25.05
N SER A 186 -2.21 27.87 25.27
CA SER A 186 -0.97 28.58 24.94
C SER A 186 0.06 28.26 26.02
N GLY A 187 1.23 27.78 25.62
CA GLY A 187 2.35 27.56 26.53
C GLY A 187 3.02 28.89 26.88
N ILE A 188 3.65 28.98 28.06
CA ILE A 188 4.43 30.18 28.44
C ILE A 188 5.53 30.53 27.43
N ALA A 189 6.02 29.52 26.69
CA ALA A 189 7.02 29.68 25.64
C ALA A 189 6.49 30.35 24.36
N ASP A 190 5.17 30.36 24.13
CA ASP A 190 4.57 31.05 22.98
C ASP A 190 4.55 32.58 23.16
N PHE A 191 4.93 33.07 24.34
CA PHE A 191 4.95 34.49 24.71
C PHE A 191 6.34 35.04 25.07
N MET A 192 7.41 34.24 24.97
CA MET A 192 8.80 34.65 25.21
C MET A 192 9.60 34.64 23.92
#